data_AF-A0A4R3QJ20-F1
#
_entry.id   AF-A0A4R3QJ20-F1
#
_cell.length_a   1.000
_cell.length_b   1.000
_cell.length_c   1.000
_cell.angle_alpha   90.00
_cell.angle_beta   90.00
_cell.angle_gamma   90.00
#
_symmetry.space_group_name_H-M   'P 1'
#
loop_
_entity.id
_entity.type
_entity.pdbx_description
1 polymer ?
#
loop_
_entity_poly.entity_id
_entity_poly.type
_entity_poly.pdbx_seq_one_letter_code
_entity_poly.pdbx_strand_id
1 'polypeptide(L)' 'MAGPKRKENTMSRIYTLQDLQARSLSELHFLRGALQRQLAMTASHSVEAGYIFASLRVIDFAIRQRAPRGPGR' A
#
# COMPACT_ATOMS: atom_id res chain seq x y z
N MET A 1 27.41 -19.81 -4.24
CA MET A 1 27.19 -18.56 -5.00
C MET A 1 26.04 -17.81 -4.33
N ALA A 2 26.35 -16.79 -3.54
CA ALA A 2 25.38 -16.02 -2.77
C ALA A 2 24.52 -15.18 -3.73
N GLY A 3 23.22 -15.46 -3.78
CA GLY A 3 22.26 -14.64 -4.53
C GLY A 3 22.27 -13.20 -4.00
N PRO A 4 22.04 -12.19 -4.86
CA PRO A 4 22.09 -10.80 -4.45
C PRO A 4 21.05 -10.58 -3.35
N LYS A 5 21.55 -10.25 -2.14
CA LYS A 5 20.73 -9.75 -1.05
C LYS A 5 19.91 -8.59 -1.62
N ARG A 6 18.59 -8.76 -1.67
CA ARG A 6 17.65 -7.65 -1.85
C ARG A 6 17.97 -6.66 -0.73
N LYS A 7 18.79 -5.66 -1.04
CA LYS A 7 18.85 -4.45 -0.24
C LYS A 7 17.41 -3.97 -0.21
N GLU A 8 16.83 -4.01 0.96
CA GLU A 8 15.61 -3.34 1.34
C GLU A 8 15.87 -1.84 1.17
N ASN A 9 15.95 -1.41 -0.08
CA ASN A 9 16.28 -0.07 -0.48
C ASN A 9 14.94 0.60 -0.72
N THR A 10 14.44 1.21 0.35
CA THR A 10 13.48 2.32 0.33
C THR A 10 12.10 1.93 -0.23
N MET A 11 11.08 2.12 0.59
CA MET A 11 9.64 1.85 0.34
C MET A 11 9.04 2.70 -0.80
N SER A 12 9.74 2.93 -1.90
CA SER A 12 9.22 3.55 -3.13
C SER A 12 8.55 2.50 -4.04
N ARG A 13 7.90 1.49 -3.45
CA ARG A 13 7.23 0.45 -4.23
C ARG A 13 5.77 0.82 -4.37
N ILE A 14 5.37 1.21 -5.57
CA ILE A 14 3.96 1.45 -5.90
C ILE A 14 3.25 0.09 -5.87
N TYR A 15 2.23 -0.05 -5.03
CA TYR A 15 1.41 -1.26 -5.01
C TYR A 15 0.47 -1.27 -6.23
N THR A 16 0.49 -2.36 -6.99
CA THR A 16 -0.47 -2.59 -8.09
C THR A 16 -1.63 -3.45 -7.61
N LEU A 17 -2.74 -3.47 -8.36
CA LEU A 17 -3.87 -4.35 -8.04
C LEU A 17 -3.46 -5.83 -8.04
N GLN A 18 -2.54 -6.22 -8.93
CA GLN A 18 -2.04 -7.60 -9.00
C GLN A 18 -1.27 -7.99 -7.73
N ASP A 19 -0.49 -7.07 -7.15
CA ASP A 19 0.21 -7.31 -5.87
C ASP A 19 -0.76 -7.54 -4.71
N LEU A 20 -1.93 -6.88 -4.77
CA LEU A 20 -2.94 -6.93 -3.72
C LEU A 20 -3.92 -8.09 -3.88
N GLN A 21 -4.07 -8.65 -5.10
CA GLN A 21 -5.00 -9.74 -5.39
C GLN A 21 -4.79 -10.97 -4.49
N ALA A 22 -3.54 -11.32 -4.20
CA ALA A 22 -3.19 -12.46 -3.34
C ALA A 22 -3.26 -12.17 -1.83
N ARG A 23 -3.47 -10.91 -1.43
CA ARG A 23 -3.52 -10.50 -0.02
C ARG A 23 -4.89 -10.72 0.58
N SER A 24 -4.95 -11.06 1.86
CA SER A 24 -6.18 -11.04 2.66
C SER A 24 -6.64 -9.61 2.99
N LEU A 25 -7.90 -9.45 3.43
CA LEU A 25 -8.43 -8.15 3.84
C LEU A 25 -7.67 -7.55 5.04
N SER A 26 -7.28 -8.38 6.02
CA SER A 26 -6.48 -7.96 7.17
C SER A 26 -5.10 -7.46 6.76
N GLU A 27 -4.44 -8.13 5.81
CA GLU A 27 -3.18 -7.66 5.23
C GLU A 27 -3.33 -6.32 4.51
N LEU A 28 -4.44 -6.09 3.79
CA LEU A 28 -4.69 -4.78 3.17
C LEU A 28 -4.82 -3.66 4.21
N HIS A 29 -5.52 -3.92 5.33
CA HIS A 29 -5.63 -2.95 6.42
C HIS A 29 -4.28 -2.69 7.09
N PHE A 30 -3.46 -3.73 7.28
CA PHE A 30 -2.10 -3.58 7.79
C PHE A 30 -1.23 -2.72 6.87
N LEU A 31 -1.25 -3.00 5.57
CA LEU A 31 -0.51 -2.22 4.56
C LEU A 31 -0.95 -0.75 4.53
N ARG A 32 -2.26 -0.50 4.62
CA ARG A 32 -2.82 0.85 4.71
C ARG A 32 -2.25 1.60 5.92
N GLY A 33 -2.26 0.98 7.10
CA GLY A 33 -1.73 1.59 8.33
C GLY A 33 -0.22 1.86 8.25
N ALA A 34 0.55 0.93 7.67
CA ALA A 34 1.98 1.10 7.47
C ALA A 34 2.30 2.30 6.56
N LEU A 35 1.60 2.41 5.41
CA LEU A 35 1.77 3.52 4.48
C LEU A 35 1.30 4.86 5.05
N GLN A 36 0.23 4.87 5.86
CA GLN A 36 -0.21 6.09 6.56
C GLN A 36 0.83 6.59 7.56
N ARG A 37 1.45 5.68 8.32
CA ARG A 37 2.55 6.04 9.23
C ARG A 37 3.76 6.56 8.45
N GLN A 38 4.11 5.92 7.33
CA GLN A 38 5.20 6.38 6.48
C GLN A 38 4.91 7.77 5.92
N LEU A 39 3.71 8.01 5.40
CA LEU A 39 3.29 9.31 4.89
C LEU A 39 3.44 10.42 5.94
N ALA A 40 3.13 10.13 7.20
CA ALA A 40 3.27 11.07 8.30
C ALA A 40 4.74 11.43 8.61
N MET A 41 5.68 10.56 8.24
CA MET A 41 7.12 10.75 8.41
C MET A 41 7.80 11.31 7.15
N THR A 42 7.16 11.19 5.99
CA THR A 42 7.68 11.66 4.71
C THR A 42 7.48 13.17 4.56
N ALA A 43 8.47 13.87 3.99
CA ALA A 43 8.33 15.29 3.69
C ALA A 43 7.15 15.55 2.75
N SER A 44 6.30 16.50 3.14
CA SER A 44 5.19 16.97 2.33
C SER A 44 5.67 17.41 0.93
N HIS A 45 4.91 17.07 -0.11
CA HIS A 45 5.21 17.38 -1.52
C HIS A 45 6.45 16.69 -2.12
N SER A 46 7.09 15.76 -1.41
CA SER A 46 8.13 14.92 -2.01
C SER A 46 7.53 13.94 -3.03
N VAL A 47 8.35 13.53 -4.00
CA VAL A 47 8.01 12.46 -4.96
C VAL A 47 7.63 11.17 -4.23
N GLU A 48 8.30 10.89 -3.11
CA GLU A 48 8.01 9.74 -2.25
C GLU A 48 6.59 9.81 -1.66
N ALA A 49 6.17 10.98 -1.16
CA ALA A 49 4.78 11.17 -0.70
C ALA A 49 3.78 10.87 -1.83
N GLY A 50 4.11 11.27 -3.07
CA GLY A 50 3.31 10.95 -4.26
C GLY A 50 3.14 9.45 -4.49
N TYR A 51 4.21 8.66 -4.34
CA TYR A 51 4.13 7.19 -4.45
C TYR A 51 3.33 6.54 -3.33
N ILE A 52 3.45 7.06 -2.10
CA ILE A 52 2.66 6.59 -0.96
C ILE A 52 1.18 6.88 -1.17
N PHE A 53 0.82 8.07 -1.65
CA PHE A 53 -0.57 8.42 -1.99
C PHE A 53 -1.14 7.53 -3.09
N ALA A 54 -0.40 7.28 -4.16
CA ALA A 54 -0.84 6.39 -5.24
C ALA A 54 -1.12 4.98 -4.71
N SER A 55 -0.21 4.45 -3.89
CA SER A 55 -0.36 3.14 -3.26
C SER A 55 -1.58 3.04 -2.33
N LEU A 56 -1.80 4.07 -1.49
CA LEU A 56 -2.96 4.15 -0.60
C LEU A 56 -4.27 4.11 -1.39
N ARG A 57 -4.36 4.78 -2.54
CA ARG A 57 -5.56 4.74 -3.39
C ARG A 57 -5.87 3.33 -3.91
N VAL A 58 -4.84 2.59 -4.33
CA VAL A 58 -4.99 1.22 -4.83
C VAL A 58 -5.41 0.28 -3.72
N ILE A 59 -4.83 0.41 -2.52
CA ILE A 59 -5.19 -0.37 -1.34
C ILE A 59 -6.62 -0.06 -0.88
N ASP A 60 -7.00 1.21 -0.80
CA ASP A 60 -8.37 1.61 -0.44
C ASP A 60 -9.40 1.03 -1.43
N PHE A 61 -9.07 1.02 -2.72
CA PHE A 61 -9.92 0.40 -3.73
C PHE A 61 -10.03 -1.12 -3.54
N ALA A 62 -8.92 -1.82 -3.30
CA ALA A 62 -8.92 -3.25 -3.04
C ALA A 62 -9.70 -3.62 -1.75
N ILE A 63 -9.60 -2.80 -0.71
CA ILE A 63 -10.40 -2.94 0.52
C ILE A 63 -11.89 -2.80 0.19
N ARG A 64 -12.29 -1.74 -0.54
CA ARG A 64 -13.70 -1.50 -0.89
C ARG A 64 -14.30 -2.60 -1.77
N GLN A 65 -13.51 -3.24 -2.63
CA GLN A 65 -13.98 -4.37 -3.43
C GLN A 65 -14.26 -5.62 -2.58
N ARG A 66 -13.57 -5.77 -1.44
CA ARG A 66 -13.60 -6.99 -0.61
C ARG A 66 -14.40 -6.82 0.67
N ALA A 67 -14.54 -5.60 1.15
CA ALA A 67 -15.44 -5.29 2.25
C ALA A 67 -16.86 -5.60 1.77
N PRO A 68 -17.67 -6.31 2.58
CA PRO A 68 -19.07 -6.47 2.28
C PRO A 68 -19.65 -5.06 2.10
N ARG A 69 -20.25 -4.79 0.94
CA ARG A 69 -20.98 -3.54 0.72
C ARG A 69 -22.02 -3.49 1.84
N GLY A 70 -21.78 -2.64 2.86
CA GLY A 70 -22.82 -2.32 3.83
C GLY A 70 -24.08 -1.92 3.06
N PRO A 71 -25.28 -2.22 3.59
CA PRO A 71 -26.53 -2.02 2.87
C PRO A 71 -26.52 -0.60 2.29
N GLY A 72 -26.64 -0.57 0.95
CA GLY A 72 -26.61 0.66 0.18
C GLY A 72 -27.61 1.65 0.74
N ARG A 73 -27.18 2.90 0.78
CA ARG A 73 -28.03 4.07 0.97
C ARG A 73 -29.25 4.04 0.06
#